data_AF-A0AA35SG59-F1
#
_entry.id   AF-A0AA35SG59-F1
#
_cell.length_a   1.000
_cell.length_b   1.000
_cell.length_c   1.000
_cell.angle_alpha   90.00
_cell.angle_beta   90.00
_cell.angle_gamma   90.00
#
_symmetry.space_group_name_H-M   'P 1'
#
loop_
_entity.id
_entity.type
_entity.pdbx_description
1 polymer ?
#
loop_
_entity_poly.entity_id
_entity_poly.type
_entity_poly.pdbx_seq_one_letter_code
_entity_poly.pdbx_strand_id
1 'polypeptide(L)'
;MGIETGVDIDKLIDCVWTAERIIGRELYGHVSKAGPRPKTVDQLYDINAPFIETLEEARHFKKGPEVYEGGIYPYNEPITSPYRDRLEQGLPAFDSAEGDFPWKQDWFPSKED
;
A
#
# COMPACT_ATOMS: atom_id res chain seq x y z
N MET A 1 -4.44 0.10 11.88
CA MET A 1 -5.55 0.28 12.83
C MET A 1 -5.49 1.59 13.63
N GLY A 2 -4.71 2.62 13.27
CA GLY A 2 -4.80 3.99 13.85
C GLY A 2 -4.53 4.17 15.35
N ILE A 3 -4.65 3.09 16.13
CA ILE A 3 -4.47 3.01 17.58
C ILE A 3 -2.99 2.78 17.86
N GLU A 4 -2.46 3.54 18.81
CA GLU A 4 -1.11 3.35 19.32
C GLU A 4 -1.08 2.09 20.20
N THR A 5 -0.44 1.04 19.70
CA THR A 5 -0.28 -0.23 20.41
C THR A 5 1.09 -0.36 21.07
N GLY A 6 2.00 0.60 20.83
CA GLY A 6 3.43 0.47 21.15
C GLY A 6 4.18 -0.55 20.27
N VAL A 7 3.51 -1.20 19.31
CA VAL A 7 4.12 -2.18 18.41
C VAL A 7 4.70 -1.49 17.20
N ASP A 8 6.02 -1.61 17.06
CA ASP A 8 6.76 -1.23 15.86
C ASP A 8 6.67 -2.36 14.82
N ILE A 9 5.85 -2.16 13.80
CA ILE A 9 5.59 -3.16 12.76
C ILE A 9 6.85 -3.43 11.93
N ASP A 10 7.68 -2.44 11.68
CA ASP A 10 8.90 -2.62 10.89
C ASP A 10 9.88 -3.53 11.62
N LYS A 11 10.03 -3.35 12.94
CA LYS A 11 10.83 -4.26 13.77
C LYS A 11 10.25 -5.66 13.86
N LEU A 12 8.92 -5.78 13.90
CA LEU A 12 8.26 -7.09 13.91
C LEU A 12 8.54 -7.86 12.61
N ILE A 13 8.52 -7.17 11.47
CA ILE A 13 8.85 -7.75 10.17
C ILE A 13 10.32 -8.20 10.13
N ASP A 14 11.25 -7.37 10.60
CA ASP A 14 12.68 -7.72 10.66
C ASP A 14 12.96 -8.93 11.56
N CYS A 15 12.21 -9.04 12.67
CA CYS A 15 12.26 -10.19 13.55
C CYS A 15 11.80 -11.48 12.83
N VAL A 16 10.68 -11.42 12.10
CA VAL A 16 10.17 -12.58 11.36
C VAL A 16 11.14 -13.00 10.25
N TRP A 17 11.68 -12.07 9.46
CA TRP A 17 12.67 -12.38 8.44
C TRP A 17 13.96 -12.95 9.05
N THR A 18 14.36 -12.49 10.24
CA THR A 18 15.47 -13.09 10.98
C THR A 18 15.15 -14.54 11.39
N ALA A 19 13.93 -14.81 11.84
CA ALA A 19 13.50 -16.17 12.17
C ALA A 19 13.49 -17.09 10.94
N GLU A 20 13.02 -16.61 9.77
CA GLU A 20 13.09 -17.35 8.50
C GLU A 20 14.53 -17.80 8.18
N ARG A 21 15.50 -16.88 8.34
CA ARG A 21 16.93 -17.19 8.12
C ARG A 21 17.47 -18.23 9.11
N ILE A 22 17.09 -18.13 10.39
CA ILE A 22 17.55 -19.06 11.43
C ILE A 22 17.00 -20.47 11.18
N ILE A 23 15.72 -20.57 10.81
CA ILE A 23 15.06 -21.86 10.56
C ILE A 23 15.50 -22.43 9.20
N GLY A 24 15.96 -21.58 8.28
CA GLY A 24 16.38 -21.98 6.94
C GLY A 24 15.21 -22.26 5.99
N ARG A 25 14.03 -21.69 6.29
CA ARG A 25 12.83 -21.79 5.45
C ARG A 25 11.95 -20.56 5.60
N GLU A 26 11.12 -20.30 4.60
CA GLU A 26 10.14 -19.23 4.65
C GLU A 26 9.00 -19.54 5.63
N LEU A 27 8.48 -18.48 6.25
CA LEU A 27 7.36 -18.51 7.17
C LEU A 27 6.21 -17.71 6.55
N TYR A 28 5.05 -18.35 6.40
CA TYR A 28 3.91 -17.74 5.72
C TYR A 28 3.04 -16.91 6.67
N GLY A 29 3.65 -15.94 7.35
CA GLY A 29 2.96 -14.99 8.23
C GLY A 29 2.54 -13.74 7.46
N HIS A 30 1.25 -13.39 7.51
CA HIS A 30 0.69 -12.22 6.81
C HIS A 30 1.42 -10.90 7.14
N VAL A 31 1.88 -10.73 8.38
CA VAL A 31 2.60 -9.53 8.82
C VAL A 31 3.88 -9.31 8.00
N SER A 32 4.61 -10.37 7.68
CA SER A 32 5.91 -10.28 7.00
C SER A 32 5.84 -10.14 5.48
N LYS A 33 4.64 -10.33 4.90
CA LYS A 33 4.44 -10.37 3.43
C LYS A 33 3.46 -9.29 2.94
N ALA A 34 2.54 -8.81 3.78
CA ALA A 34 1.61 -7.74 3.41
C ALA A 34 2.14 -6.33 3.73
N GLY A 35 3.09 -6.24 4.67
CA GLY A 35 3.64 -4.96 5.13
C GLY A 35 2.66 -4.12 5.98
N PRO A 36 3.13 -2.98 6.51
CA PRO A 36 2.29 -2.03 7.23
C PRO A 36 1.35 -1.27 6.28
N ARG A 37 0.20 -0.81 6.79
CA ARG A 37 -0.64 0.15 6.06
C ARG A 37 0.10 1.49 5.93
N PRO A 38 0.29 2.04 4.71
CA PRO A 38 0.87 3.36 4.51
C PRO A 38 0.10 4.46 5.25
N LYS A 39 0.82 5.38 5.90
CA LYS A 39 0.23 6.51 6.65
C LYS A 39 0.57 7.87 6.07
N THR A 40 1.65 7.98 5.31
CA THR A 40 2.13 9.21 4.69
C THR A 40 2.28 9.04 3.19
N VAL A 41 2.35 10.14 2.46
CA VAL A 41 2.39 10.15 0.98
C VAL A 41 3.63 9.42 0.45
N ASP A 42 4.78 9.58 1.11
CA ASP A 42 6.04 8.91 0.79
C ASP A 42 6.02 7.39 1.04
N GLN A 43 5.07 6.90 1.83
CA GLN A 43 4.87 5.47 2.09
C GLN A 43 3.88 4.81 1.14
N LEU A 44 3.16 5.60 0.33
CA LEU A 44 2.21 5.04 -0.61
C LEU A 44 2.95 4.21 -1.65
N TYR A 45 2.40 3.04 -1.97
CA TYR A 45 2.95 2.21 -3.04
C TYR A 45 2.87 2.94 -4.37
N ASP A 46 3.77 2.56 -5.28
CA ASP A 46 3.69 2.98 -6.67
C ASP A 46 2.33 2.50 -7.21
N ILE A 47 1.54 3.44 -7.70
CA ILE A 47 0.23 3.15 -8.28
C ILE A 47 0.36 2.30 -9.54
N ASN A 48 1.52 2.35 -10.20
CA ASN A 48 1.83 1.56 -11.39
C ASN A 48 2.64 0.31 -11.07
N ALA A 49 2.75 -0.13 -9.81
CA ALA A 49 3.48 -1.36 -9.49
C ALA A 49 3.01 -2.54 -10.37
N PRO A 50 3.93 -3.37 -10.90
CA PRO A 50 3.57 -4.51 -11.73
C PRO A 50 2.90 -5.61 -10.90
N PHE A 51 2.52 -6.71 -11.54
CA PHE A 51 2.11 -7.91 -10.82
C PHE A 51 3.21 -8.37 -9.85
N ILE A 52 2.81 -8.63 -8.60
CA ILE A 52 3.66 -9.23 -7.58
C ILE A 52 3.43 -10.74 -7.62
N GLU A 53 4.39 -11.46 -8.17
CA GLU A 53 4.33 -12.90 -8.45
C GLU A 53 5.22 -13.72 -7.50
N THR A 54 6.19 -13.08 -6.83
CA THR A 54 7.11 -13.77 -5.91
C THR A 54 7.09 -13.22 -4.48
N LEU A 55 7.56 -14.04 -3.53
CA LEU A 55 7.69 -13.63 -2.13
C LEU A 55 8.79 -12.60 -1.91
N GLU A 56 9.75 -12.49 -2.82
CA GLU A 56 10.76 -11.43 -2.79
C GLU A 56 10.16 -10.11 -3.27
N GLU A 57 9.38 -10.13 -4.35
CA GLU A 57 8.65 -8.95 -4.83
C GLU A 57 7.66 -8.43 -3.78
N ALA A 58 6.99 -9.32 -3.04
CA ALA A 58 6.10 -8.95 -1.95
C ALA A 58 6.80 -8.14 -0.83
N ARG A 59 8.15 -8.11 -0.78
CA ARG A 59 8.93 -7.28 0.16
C ARG A 59 9.09 -5.83 -0.31
N HIS A 60 8.48 -5.43 -1.43
CA HIS A 60 8.58 -4.07 -1.98
C HIS A 60 8.19 -2.98 -0.97
N PHE A 61 7.33 -3.27 0.01
CA PHE A 61 6.93 -2.31 1.03
C PHE A 61 8.11 -1.81 1.89
N LYS A 62 9.22 -2.55 1.91
CA LYS A 62 10.45 -2.20 2.63
C LYS A 62 11.66 -2.08 1.72
N LYS A 63 11.74 -2.92 0.68
CA LYS A 63 12.87 -2.92 -0.27
C LYS A 63 12.67 -1.96 -1.45
N GLY A 64 11.48 -1.38 -1.60
CA GLY A 64 11.19 -0.46 -2.71
C GLY A 64 10.94 -1.17 -4.04
N PRO A 65 10.84 -0.42 -5.15
CA PRO A 65 10.43 -0.94 -6.45
C PRO A 65 11.45 -1.84 -7.15
N GLU A 66 12.71 -1.81 -6.72
CA GLU A 66 13.80 -2.61 -7.28
C GLU A 66 13.55 -4.13 -7.23
N VAL A 67 12.73 -4.62 -6.28
CA VAL A 67 12.47 -6.06 -6.14
C VAL A 67 11.52 -6.63 -7.20
N TYR A 68 10.80 -5.77 -7.93
CA TYR A 68 9.88 -6.17 -8.99
C TYR A 68 10.27 -5.58 -10.35
N GLU A 69 11.53 -5.15 -10.51
CA GLU A 69 12.04 -4.64 -11.78
C GLU A 69 11.90 -5.71 -12.88
N GLY A 70 11.39 -5.30 -14.05
CA GLY A 70 11.11 -6.21 -15.17
C GLY A 70 9.80 -7.00 -15.03
N GLY A 71 8.99 -6.73 -14.00
CA GLY A 71 7.67 -7.33 -13.82
C GLY A 71 6.67 -6.99 -14.93
N ILE A 72 5.59 -7.76 -15.01
CA ILE A 72 4.52 -7.58 -16.00
C ILE A 72 3.55 -6.50 -15.50
N TYR A 73 3.34 -5.46 -16.31
CA TYR A 73 2.40 -4.40 -15.99
C TYR A 73 0.99 -4.76 -16.46
N PRO A 74 -0.02 -4.78 -15.57
CA PRO A 74 -1.39 -5.15 -15.91
C PRO A 74 -2.08 -4.17 -16.88
N TYR A 75 -1.65 -2.91 -16.90
CA TYR A 75 -2.28 -1.83 -17.64
C TYR A 75 -1.35 -1.27 -18.71
N ASN A 76 -1.91 -0.94 -19.87
CA ASN A 76 -1.16 -0.37 -20.99
C ASN A 76 -0.91 1.13 -20.85
N GLU A 77 -1.69 1.80 -20.00
CA GLU A 77 -1.60 3.23 -19.73
C GLU A 77 -1.37 3.44 -18.22
N PRO A 78 -0.67 4.52 -17.82
CA PRO A 78 -0.48 4.86 -16.42
C PRO A 78 -1.81 5.01 -15.67
N ILE A 79 -1.87 4.48 -14.45
CA ILE A 79 -3.06 4.60 -13.60
C ILE A 79 -3.16 6.04 -13.06
N THR A 80 -4.31 6.67 -13.30
CA THR A 80 -4.67 7.97 -12.71
C THR A 80 -5.69 7.79 -11.60
N SER A 81 -5.61 8.58 -10.54
CA SER A 81 -6.61 8.55 -9.46
C SER A 81 -6.80 9.93 -8.86
N PRO A 82 -8.04 10.48 -8.85
CA PRO A 82 -8.30 11.78 -8.23
C PRO A 82 -8.01 11.76 -6.72
N TYR A 83 -8.10 10.59 -6.07
CA TYR A 83 -7.70 10.43 -4.67
C TYR A 83 -6.18 10.54 -4.49
N ARG A 84 -5.40 9.98 -5.44
CA ARG A 84 -3.95 10.05 -5.41
C ARG A 84 -3.47 11.49 -5.62
N ASP A 85 -4.03 12.16 -6.61
CA ASP A 85 -3.70 13.56 -6.94
C ASP A 85 -3.92 14.48 -5.72
N ARG A 86 -5.02 14.28 -4.99
CA ARG A 86 -5.30 15.04 -3.75
C ARG A 86 -4.25 14.81 -2.68
N LEU A 87 -3.90 13.55 -2.42
CA LEU A 87 -2.88 13.20 -1.43
C LEU A 87 -1.53 13.84 -1.77
N GLU A 88 -1.14 13.82 -3.04
CA GLU A 88 0.10 14.45 -3.52
C GLU A 88 0.08 15.98 -3.41
N GLN A 89 -1.09 16.60 -3.50
CA GLN A 89 -1.32 18.02 -3.22
C GLN A 89 -1.37 18.34 -1.71
N GLY A 90 -1.22 17.35 -0.84
CA GLY A 90 -1.30 17.50 0.62
C GLY A 90 -2.73 17.62 1.15
N LEU A 91 -3.74 17.32 0.33
CA LEU A 91 -5.14 17.28 0.74
C LEU A 91 -5.50 15.89 1.30
N PRO A 92 -6.54 15.79 2.14
CA PRO A 92 -7.11 14.51 2.53
C PRO A 92 -7.59 13.71 1.30
N ALA A 93 -7.50 12.38 1.38
CA ALA A 93 -8.00 11.48 0.34
C ALA A 93 -9.49 11.71 0.04
N PHE A 94 -10.27 12.03 1.06
CA PHE A 94 -11.68 12.39 0.96
C PHE A 94 -12.00 13.48 1.98
N ASP A 95 -13.00 14.30 1.69
CA ASP A 95 -13.49 15.33 2.59
C ASP A 95 -14.29 14.70 3.76
N SER A 96 -14.67 15.52 4.75
CA SER A 96 -15.64 15.08 5.77
C SER A 96 -16.97 14.68 5.11
N ALA A 97 -17.86 14.04 5.88
CA ALA A 97 -19.14 13.55 5.35
C ALA A 97 -20.00 14.65 4.70
N GLU A 98 -19.80 15.91 5.10
CA GLU A 98 -20.50 17.10 4.59
C GLU A 98 -19.78 17.76 3.41
N GLY A 99 -18.58 17.30 3.06
CA GLY A 99 -17.74 17.86 2.01
C GLY A 99 -18.23 17.54 0.59
N ASP A 100 -17.41 17.90 -0.40
CA ASP A 100 -17.77 17.74 -1.81
C ASP A 100 -17.14 16.48 -2.41
N PHE A 101 -15.87 16.20 -2.11
CA PHE A 101 -15.14 15.08 -2.67
C PHE A 101 -15.11 13.88 -1.70
N PRO A 102 -15.41 12.65 -2.15
CA PRO A 102 -15.91 12.28 -3.48
C PRO A 102 -17.45 12.35 -3.58
N TRP A 103 -18.14 12.75 -2.51
CA TRP A 103 -19.58 12.53 -2.30
C TRP A 103 -20.51 13.17 -3.35
N LYS A 104 -20.09 14.27 -3.99
CA LYS A 104 -20.86 15.03 -4.98
C LYS A 104 -20.30 14.91 -6.40
N GLN A 105 -19.41 13.96 -6.66
CA GLN A 105 -18.85 13.74 -7.99
C GLN A 105 -19.82 12.91 -8.85
N ASP A 106 -19.94 13.22 -10.14
CA ASP A 106 -20.87 12.55 -11.07
C ASP A 106 -20.67 11.03 -11.17
N TRP A 107 -19.44 10.55 -10.92
CA TRP A 107 -19.08 9.14 -10.96
C TRP A 107 -19.25 8.43 -9.60
N PHE A 108 -19.47 9.17 -8.52
CA PHE A 108 -19.64 8.58 -7.20
C PHE A 108 -21.08 8.10 -7.04
N PRO A 109 -21.32 6.85 -6.61
CA PRO A 109 -22.67 6.34 -6.43
C PRO A 109 -23.34 7.09 -5.28
N SER A 110 -24.11 8.12 -5.60
CA SER A 110 -25.05 8.76 -4.68
C SER A 110 -26.24 7.83 -4.48
N LYS A 111 -26.76 7.77 -3.25
CA LYS A 111 -28.09 7.20 -3.01
C LYS A 111 -29.10 8.22 -3.51
N GLU A 112 -29.39 8.20 -4.81
CA GLU A 112 -30.65 8.76 -5.29
C GLU A 112 -31.74 7.73 -4.98
N ASP A 113 -32.75 8.14 -4.19
CA ASP A 113 -34.00 7.37 -3.99
C ASP A 113 -34.85 7.37 -5.26
#